data_AF-A0A937MI72-F1
#
_entry.id   AF-A0A937MI72-F1
#
_cell.length_a   1.000
_cell.length_b   1.000
_cell.length_c   1.000
_cell.angle_alpha   90.00
_cell.angle_beta   90.00
_cell.angle_gamma   90.00
#
_symmetry.space_group_name_H-M   'P 1'
#
loop_
_entity.id
_entity.type
_entity.pdbx_description
1 polymer ?
#
loop_
_entity_poly.entity_id
_entity_poly.type
_entity_poly.pdbx_seq_one_letter_code
_entity_poly.pdbx_strand_id
1 'polypeptide(L)'
;MLTRRALLYAGTALGSALGTLGLGRAAHSAAVSASIEQPKTPSARSFVGRAFDMKRLAEKTGDQSFGAVVVRDGRIVGQAPSRVVVNRDPTAHAEMEAIRDAARRQETRHLSGAVLYSSSHPCPMCEAAAYWAGIDRMVYGSAATDGGAPMLGRC
;
A
#
# COMPACT_ATOMS: atom_id res chain seq x y z
N MET A 1 -45.75 -1.21 46.89
CA MET A 1 -45.39 -2.47 47.59
C MET A 1 -43.99 -2.87 47.15
N LEU A 2 -42.96 -2.46 47.90
CA LEU A 2 -41.61 -2.99 47.79
C LEU A 2 -41.52 -4.25 48.65
N THR A 3 -41.07 -5.37 48.09
CA THR A 3 -40.61 -6.51 48.90
C THR A 3 -39.23 -6.96 48.42
N ARG A 4 -38.28 -6.69 49.31
CA ARG A 4 -36.90 -7.17 49.34
C ARG A 4 -36.86 -8.70 49.28
N ARG A 5 -35.89 -9.29 48.58
CA ARG A 5 -35.08 -10.38 49.13
C ARG A 5 -33.80 -10.62 48.33
N ALA A 6 -32.68 -10.45 49.04
CA ALA A 6 -31.32 -10.75 48.64
C ALA A 6 -31.02 -12.24 48.72
N LEU A 7 -30.11 -12.70 47.87
CA LEU A 7 -29.24 -13.90 47.99
C LEU A 7 -28.22 -13.75 46.85
N LEU A 8 -27.08 -13.09 47.01
CA LEU A 8 -25.84 -13.58 47.62
C LEU A 8 -25.54 -15.04 47.27
N TYR A 9 -24.81 -15.24 46.16
CA TYR A 9 -23.92 -16.39 46.02
C TYR A 9 -22.48 -15.86 45.94
N ALA A 10 -21.75 -16.05 47.03
CA ALA A 10 -20.31 -15.95 47.07
C ALA A 10 -19.73 -17.22 46.41
N GLY A 11 -18.95 -17.03 45.34
CA GLY A 11 -18.13 -18.07 44.72
C GLY A 11 -16.68 -17.60 44.77
N THR A 12 -15.85 -18.40 45.42
CA THR A 12 -14.45 -18.17 45.80
C THR A 12 -13.49 -17.96 44.63
N ALA A 13 -12.48 -17.14 44.91
CA ALA A 13 -11.29 -16.89 44.10
C ALA A 13 -10.49 -18.17 43.76
N LEU A 14 -9.78 -18.16 42.63
CA LEU A 14 -8.35 -18.50 42.48
C LEU A 14 -7.94 -18.24 41.01
N GLY A 15 -6.79 -17.59 40.85
CA GLY A 15 -6.36 -17.00 39.59
C GLY A 15 -5.70 -17.95 38.59
N SER A 16 -5.44 -17.42 37.40
CA SER A 16 -4.22 -17.66 36.63
C SER A 16 -4.14 -16.60 35.54
N ALA A 17 -3.14 -15.74 35.64
CA ALA A 17 -2.72 -14.88 34.54
C ALA A 17 -2.25 -15.76 33.37
N LEU A 18 -2.98 -15.74 32.27
CA LEU A 18 -2.48 -16.17 30.97
C LEU A 18 -2.73 -15.02 30.01
N GLY A 19 -1.71 -14.16 29.91
CA GLY A 19 -1.61 -13.20 28.83
C GLY A 19 -1.61 -13.98 27.52
N THR A 20 -2.68 -13.84 26.75
CA THR A 20 -2.71 -14.28 25.37
C THR A 20 -1.77 -13.38 24.58
N LEU A 21 -0.56 -13.90 24.36
CA LEU A 21 0.40 -13.40 23.38
C LEU A 21 -0.33 -13.12 22.06
N GLY A 22 -0.28 -11.86 21.65
CA GLY A 22 -0.93 -11.37 20.43
C GLY A 22 -0.43 -12.09 19.18
N LEU A 23 -1.21 -13.04 18.71
CA LEU A 23 -1.17 -13.55 17.33
C LEU A 23 -1.78 -12.50 16.40
N GLY A 24 -1.05 -11.41 16.15
CA GLY A 24 -1.55 -10.28 15.36
C GLY A 24 -0.64 -9.77 14.24
N ARG A 25 0.55 -10.33 14.02
CA ARG A 25 1.56 -9.74 13.10
C ARG A 25 1.95 -10.57 11.87
N ALA A 26 1.43 -11.78 11.69
CA ALA A 26 2.00 -12.70 10.68
C ALA A 26 1.49 -12.51 9.24
N ALA A 27 0.22 -12.11 9.03
CA ALA A 27 -0.37 -12.15 7.68
C ALA A 27 0.07 -11.00 6.74
N HIS A 28 0.46 -9.84 7.29
CA HIS A 28 0.86 -8.67 6.48
C HIS A 28 2.38 -8.62 6.16
N SER A 29 3.19 -9.51 6.74
CA SER A 29 4.65 -9.48 6.60
C SER A 29 5.14 -10.20 5.33
N ALA A 30 4.41 -11.22 4.87
CA ALA A 30 4.89 -12.13 3.82
C ALA A 30 4.98 -11.49 2.41
N ALA A 31 4.20 -10.44 2.12
CA ALA A 31 4.24 -9.78 0.81
C ALA A 31 5.48 -8.89 0.60
N VAL A 32 6.18 -8.50 1.68
CA VAL A 32 7.34 -7.61 1.64
C VAL A 32 8.66 -8.37 1.41
N SER A 33 8.63 -9.70 1.48
CA SER A 33 9.84 -10.53 1.60
C SER A 33 10.61 -10.79 0.29
N ALA A 34 10.01 -10.57 -0.88
CA ALA A 34 10.74 -10.74 -2.15
C ALA A 34 11.49 -9.46 -2.53
N SER A 35 12.76 -9.60 -2.93
CA SER A 35 13.57 -8.53 -3.51
C SER A 35 12.95 -8.04 -4.83
N ILE A 36 12.93 -6.71 -5.03
CA ILE A 36 12.42 -6.12 -6.27
C ILE A 36 13.52 -6.18 -7.33
N GLU A 37 13.26 -6.94 -8.39
CA GLU A 37 14.09 -6.93 -9.59
C GLU A 37 14.14 -5.52 -10.19
N GLN A 38 15.35 -5.01 -10.39
CA GLN A 38 15.61 -3.68 -10.91
C GLN A 38 15.81 -3.73 -12.44
N PRO A 39 15.40 -2.68 -13.19
CA PRO A 39 15.71 -2.60 -14.61
C PRO A 39 17.22 -2.52 -14.83
N LYS A 40 17.71 -3.21 -15.87
CA LYS A 40 19.14 -3.20 -16.25
C LYS A 40 19.66 -1.79 -16.56
N THR A 41 18.81 -0.95 -17.15
CA THR A 41 19.11 0.44 -17.48
C THR A 41 18.01 1.34 -16.91
N PRO A 42 18.25 1.95 -15.73
CA PRO A 42 17.29 2.84 -15.08
C PRO A 42 16.95 4.05 -15.97
N SER A 43 15.67 4.21 -16.26
CA SER A 43 15.11 5.33 -17.03
C SER A 43 13.60 5.45 -16.74
N ALA A 44 13.00 6.61 -17.00
CA ALA A 44 11.56 6.77 -16.88
C ALA A 44 10.78 5.69 -17.67
N ARG A 45 11.22 5.41 -18.90
CA ARG A 45 10.64 4.35 -19.74
C ARG A 45 10.76 2.96 -19.11
N SER A 46 11.89 2.61 -18.50
CA SER A 46 12.03 1.29 -17.85
C SER A 46 11.16 1.18 -16.59
N PHE A 47 10.99 2.27 -15.83
CA PHE A 47 10.14 2.27 -14.64
C PHE A 47 8.65 2.20 -14.98
N VAL A 48 8.22 2.95 -16.00
CA VAL A 48 6.88 2.77 -16.60
C VAL A 48 6.71 1.34 -17.11
N GLY A 49 7.71 0.78 -17.80
CA GLY A 49 7.70 -0.62 -18.24
C GLY A 49 7.40 -1.58 -17.09
N ARG A 50 8.04 -1.38 -15.93
CA ARG A 50 7.75 -2.14 -14.71
C ARG A 50 6.32 -1.94 -14.19
N ALA A 51 5.79 -0.72 -14.24
CA ALA A 51 4.38 -0.48 -13.89
C ALA A 51 3.43 -1.25 -14.83
N PHE A 52 3.76 -1.37 -16.12
CA PHE A 52 3.01 -2.23 -17.04
C PHE A 52 3.16 -3.73 -16.74
N ASP A 53 4.30 -4.19 -16.21
CA ASP A 53 4.45 -5.56 -15.73
C ASP A 53 3.49 -5.83 -14.56
N MET A 54 3.36 -4.87 -13.63
CA MET A 54 2.41 -4.95 -12.52
C MET A 54 0.96 -4.93 -13.00
N LYS A 55 0.64 -4.14 -14.02
CA LYS A 55 -0.68 -4.18 -14.67
C LYS A 55 -1.00 -5.56 -15.23
N ARG A 56 -0.05 -6.20 -15.94
CA ARG A 56 -0.25 -7.57 -16.47
C ARG A 56 -0.39 -8.59 -15.36
N LEU A 57 0.28 -8.39 -14.23
CA LEU A 57 0.08 -9.22 -13.04
C LEU A 57 -1.34 -9.07 -12.48
N ALA A 58 -1.85 -7.84 -12.38
CA ALA A 58 -3.22 -7.56 -11.93
C ALA A 58 -4.26 -8.32 -12.79
N GLU A 59 -4.13 -8.20 -14.12
CA GLU A 59 -4.97 -8.90 -15.11
C GLU A 59 -4.90 -10.42 -14.94
N LYS A 60 -3.69 -10.96 -14.81
CA LYS A 60 -3.47 -12.40 -14.60
C LYS A 60 -4.13 -12.90 -13.31
N THR A 61 -4.21 -12.05 -12.28
CA THR A 61 -4.85 -12.39 -11.00
C THR A 61 -6.36 -12.09 -10.97
N GLY A 62 -6.95 -11.61 -12.08
CA GLY A 62 -8.37 -11.28 -12.16
C GLY A 62 -8.75 -9.94 -11.52
N ASP A 63 -7.79 -9.01 -11.41
CA ASP A 63 -8.02 -7.65 -10.94
C ASP A 63 -8.08 -6.64 -12.10
N GLN A 64 -8.28 -5.36 -11.76
CA GLN A 64 -8.31 -4.27 -12.72
C GLN A 64 -6.93 -4.03 -13.35
N SER A 65 -6.93 -3.60 -14.61
CA SER A 65 -5.74 -3.43 -15.46
C SER A 65 -4.84 -2.23 -15.11
N PHE A 66 -4.36 -2.17 -13.86
CA PHE A 66 -3.49 -1.11 -13.35
C PHE A 66 -2.28 -1.65 -12.57
N GLY A 67 -1.16 -0.94 -12.69
CA GLY A 67 0.08 -1.23 -11.99
C GLY A 67 0.88 0.03 -11.73
N ALA A 68 1.66 0.04 -10.65
CA ALA A 68 2.49 1.17 -10.26
C ALA A 68 3.77 0.74 -9.55
N VAL A 69 4.78 1.62 -9.58
CA VAL A 69 6.03 1.49 -8.85
C VAL A 69 6.47 2.82 -8.26
N VAL A 70 7.14 2.79 -7.10
CA VAL A 70 7.77 3.94 -6.47
C VAL A 70 9.28 3.79 -6.62
N VAL A 71 9.93 4.83 -7.13
CA VAL A 71 11.36 4.85 -7.42
C VAL A 71 12.03 5.93 -6.58
N ARG A 72 13.16 5.61 -5.96
CA ARG A 72 14.02 6.55 -5.24
C ARG A 72 15.48 6.25 -5.60
N ASP A 73 16.28 7.28 -5.84
CA ASP A 73 17.69 7.14 -6.20
C ASP A 73 17.94 6.17 -7.37
N GLY A 74 17.07 6.21 -8.38
CA GLY A 74 17.14 5.35 -9.57
C GLY A 74 16.81 3.87 -9.30
N ARG A 75 16.23 3.53 -8.14
CA ARG A 75 15.85 2.17 -7.76
C ARG A 75 14.39 2.08 -7.40
N ILE A 76 13.72 1.01 -7.82
CA ILE A 76 12.37 0.72 -7.39
C ILE A 76 12.41 0.29 -5.92
N VAL A 77 11.75 1.07 -5.07
CA VAL A 77 11.64 0.84 -3.62
C VAL A 77 10.28 0.28 -3.22
N GLY A 78 9.28 0.33 -4.09
CA GLY A 78 7.99 -0.34 -3.93
C GLY A 78 7.29 -0.59 -5.27
N GLN A 79 6.47 -1.62 -5.34
CA GLN A 79 5.71 -1.97 -6.55
C GLN A 79 4.41 -2.70 -6.20
N ALA A 80 3.37 -2.51 -7.00
CA ALA A 80 2.15 -3.28 -6.84
C ALA A 80 1.28 -3.34 -8.10
N PRO A 81 0.59 -4.48 -8.34
CA PRO A 81 -0.61 -4.54 -9.17
C PRO A 81 -1.81 -3.92 -8.43
N SER A 82 -2.88 -3.60 -9.15
CA SER A 82 -4.21 -3.39 -8.55
C SER A 82 -4.65 -4.62 -7.76
N ARG A 83 -5.34 -4.40 -6.65
CA ARG A 83 -5.94 -5.46 -5.82
C ARG A 83 -7.39 -5.17 -5.41
N VAL A 84 -8.08 -4.29 -6.15
CA VAL A 84 -9.44 -3.83 -5.81
C VAL A 84 -10.43 -4.99 -5.75
N VAL A 85 -10.42 -5.84 -6.77
CA VAL A 85 -11.36 -6.95 -6.91
C VAL A 85 -10.94 -8.09 -5.99
N VAL A 86 -9.67 -8.48 -6.03
CA VAL A 86 -9.18 -9.66 -5.31
C VAL A 86 -9.18 -9.47 -3.79
N ASN A 87 -8.97 -8.24 -3.30
CA ASN A 87 -9.03 -7.93 -1.87
C ASN A 87 -10.42 -7.45 -1.42
N ARG A 88 -11.36 -7.17 -2.33
CA ARG A 88 -12.63 -6.48 -2.04
C ARG A 88 -12.41 -5.13 -1.31
N ASP A 89 -11.36 -4.41 -1.69
CA ASP A 89 -10.98 -3.14 -1.11
C ASP A 89 -11.05 -2.05 -2.20
N PRO A 90 -12.04 -1.14 -2.15
CA PRO A 90 -12.18 -0.09 -3.17
C PRO A 90 -11.00 0.89 -3.20
N THR A 91 -10.11 0.86 -2.21
CA THR A 91 -8.92 1.73 -2.12
C THR A 91 -7.63 1.04 -2.55
N ALA A 92 -7.65 -0.26 -2.84
CA ALA A 92 -6.46 -1.05 -3.20
C ALA A 92 -6.01 -0.85 -4.66
N HIS A 93 -5.98 0.42 -5.09
CA HIS A 93 -5.42 0.84 -6.37
C HIS A 93 -3.91 0.55 -6.40
N ALA A 94 -3.38 0.36 -7.59
CA ALA A 94 -1.97 0.03 -7.77
C ALA A 94 -1.02 1.08 -7.15
N GLU A 95 -1.33 2.37 -7.28
CA GLU A 95 -0.52 3.45 -6.70
C GLU A 95 -0.54 3.40 -5.16
N MET A 96 -1.72 3.20 -4.57
CA MET A 96 -1.89 3.08 -3.12
C MET A 96 -1.07 1.92 -2.58
N GLU A 97 -1.17 0.76 -3.22
CA GLU A 97 -0.44 -0.44 -2.84
C GLU A 97 1.07 -0.29 -3.05
N ALA A 98 1.52 0.38 -4.11
CA ALA A 98 2.94 0.64 -4.35
C ALA A 98 3.55 1.60 -3.32
N ILE A 99 2.80 2.64 -2.91
CA ILE A 99 3.19 3.56 -1.82
C ILE A 99 3.28 2.79 -0.50
N ARG A 100 2.28 1.95 -0.18
CA ARG A 100 2.29 1.10 1.01
C ARG A 100 3.46 0.12 1.01
N ASP A 101 3.77 -0.48 -0.14
CA ASP A 101 4.92 -1.37 -0.31
C ASP A 101 6.26 -0.64 -0.10
N ALA A 102 6.42 0.54 -0.72
CA ALA A 102 7.60 1.39 -0.55
C ALA A 102 7.80 1.79 0.92
N ALA A 103 6.74 2.27 1.58
CA ALA A 103 6.79 2.70 2.97
C ALA A 103 7.22 1.56 3.91
N ARG A 104 6.70 0.34 3.69
CA ARG A 104 7.10 -0.84 4.47
C ARG A 104 8.56 -1.23 4.23
N ARG A 105 9.01 -1.23 2.97
CA ARG A 105 10.39 -1.62 2.60
C ARG A 105 11.43 -0.61 3.06
N GLN A 106 11.06 0.66 3.13
CA GLN A 106 11.93 1.75 3.57
C GLN A 106 11.77 2.08 5.06
N GLU A 107 10.88 1.37 5.76
CA GLU A 107 10.57 1.58 7.17
C GLU A 107 10.23 3.05 7.53
N THR A 108 9.56 3.73 6.60
CA THR A 108 9.19 5.15 6.74
C THR A 108 7.88 5.44 6.03
N ARG A 109 7.11 6.39 6.57
CA ARG A 109 5.93 6.95 5.89
C ARG A 109 6.28 8.08 4.91
N HIS A 110 7.49 8.63 5.00
CA HIS A 110 7.95 9.76 4.20
C HIS A 110 8.84 9.27 3.07
N LEU A 111 8.39 9.49 1.85
CA LEU A 111 8.99 9.05 0.59
C LEU A 111 9.51 10.24 -0.24
N SER A 112 10.03 11.28 0.44
CA SER A 112 10.67 12.41 -0.24
C SER A 112 11.87 11.97 -1.09
N GLY A 113 12.08 12.65 -2.21
CA GLY A 113 13.03 12.25 -3.25
C GLY A 113 12.53 11.10 -4.13
N ALA A 114 11.34 10.55 -3.90
CA ALA A 114 10.78 9.49 -4.71
C ALA A 114 9.90 10.00 -5.85
N VAL A 115 9.77 9.17 -6.89
CA VAL A 115 8.91 9.37 -8.04
C VAL A 115 7.95 8.19 -8.16
N LEU A 116 6.66 8.46 -8.30
CA LEU A 116 5.63 7.47 -8.56
C LEU A 116 5.47 7.27 -10.06
N TYR A 117 5.68 6.05 -10.54
CA TYR A 117 5.42 5.66 -11.93
C TYR A 117 4.16 4.79 -11.99
N SER A 118 3.17 5.17 -12.79
CA SER A 118 1.91 4.41 -12.95
C SER A 118 1.60 4.06 -14.41
N SER A 119 0.91 2.95 -14.63
CA SER A 119 0.44 2.53 -15.95
C SER A 119 -0.59 3.50 -16.58
N SER A 120 -1.27 4.30 -15.75
CA SER A 120 -2.23 5.33 -16.16
C SER A 120 -2.10 6.55 -15.27
N HIS A 121 -2.76 7.65 -15.63
CA HIS A 121 -2.81 8.82 -14.76
C HIS A 121 -3.45 8.44 -13.40
N PRO A 122 -2.80 8.76 -12.26
CA PRO A 122 -3.35 8.48 -10.94
C PRO A 122 -4.71 9.19 -10.73
N CYS A 123 -5.62 8.57 -10.00
CA CYS A 123 -6.88 9.22 -9.63
C CYS A 123 -6.68 10.21 -8.46
N PRO A 124 -7.64 11.09 -8.15
CA PRO A 124 -7.50 12.07 -7.07
C PRO A 124 -7.16 11.47 -5.70
N MET A 125 -7.65 10.27 -5.39
CA MET A 125 -7.31 9.55 -4.16
C MET A 125 -5.82 9.16 -4.13
N CYS A 126 -5.31 8.61 -5.24
CA CYS A 126 -3.92 8.19 -5.36
C CYS A 126 -2.97 9.40 -5.35
N GLU A 127 -3.35 10.50 -6.00
CA GLU A 127 -2.58 11.76 -5.94
C GLU A 127 -2.51 12.32 -4.52
N ALA A 128 -3.64 12.35 -3.80
CA ALA A 128 -3.65 12.77 -2.40
C ALA A 128 -2.76 11.88 -1.53
N ALA A 129 -2.78 10.56 -1.75
CA ALA A 129 -1.90 9.65 -1.02
C ALA A 129 -0.41 9.86 -1.35
N ALA A 130 -0.07 10.10 -2.61
CA ALA A 130 1.29 10.43 -3.01
C ALA A 130 1.76 11.74 -2.38
N TYR A 131 0.89 12.76 -2.34
CA TYR A 131 1.13 14.01 -1.62
C TYR A 131 1.40 13.78 -0.13
N TRP A 132 0.53 13.02 0.56
CA TRP A 132 0.70 12.73 1.99
C TRP A 132 1.95 11.89 2.31
N ALA A 133 2.37 11.05 1.36
CA ALA A 133 3.61 10.29 1.45
C ALA A 133 4.85 11.16 1.15
N GLY A 134 4.68 12.40 0.65
CA GLY A 134 5.79 13.28 0.29
C GLY A 134 6.50 12.87 -0.99
N ILE A 135 5.81 12.25 -1.95
CA ILE A 135 6.38 11.93 -3.27
C ILE A 135 6.55 13.22 -4.08
N ASP A 136 7.71 13.40 -4.71
CA ASP A 136 8.07 14.66 -5.37
C ASP A 136 7.49 14.78 -6.78
N ARG A 137 7.28 13.65 -7.47
CA ARG A 137 6.85 13.63 -8.86
C ARG A 137 6.08 12.37 -9.25
N MET A 138 5.19 12.49 -10.21
CA MET A 138 4.45 11.40 -10.83
C MET A 138 4.76 11.32 -12.32
N VAL A 139 4.86 10.11 -12.85
CA VAL A 139 5.04 9.83 -14.27
C VAL A 139 4.10 8.70 -14.65
N TYR A 140 3.44 8.78 -15.81
CA TYR A 140 2.42 7.81 -16.15
C TYR A 140 2.26 7.51 -17.65
N GLY A 141 1.56 6.41 -17.92
CA GLY A 141 1.16 6.01 -19.27
C GLY A 141 2.33 5.49 -20.11
N SER A 142 2.02 4.87 -21.24
CA SER A 142 3.03 4.25 -22.13
C SER A 142 4.08 5.22 -22.67
N ALA A 143 3.74 6.51 -22.77
CA ALA A 143 4.63 7.57 -23.20
C ALA A 143 5.56 8.08 -22.08
N ALA A 144 5.42 7.60 -20.85
CA ALA A 144 6.08 8.15 -19.66
C ALA A 144 5.85 9.67 -19.52
N THR A 145 4.58 10.07 -19.63
CA THR A 145 4.14 11.45 -19.47
C THR A 145 4.45 11.94 -18.06
N ASP A 146 5.13 13.07 -17.96
CA ASP A 146 5.41 13.74 -16.69
C ASP A 146 4.14 14.39 -16.15
N GLY A 147 3.69 13.93 -14.99
CA GLY A 147 2.52 14.45 -14.28
C GLY A 147 2.85 15.56 -13.30
N GLY A 148 4.12 15.89 -13.10
CA GLY A 148 4.54 16.86 -12.10
C GLY A 148 4.37 16.35 -10.66
N ALA A 149 4.35 17.29 -9.70
CA ALA A 149 4.16 16.97 -8.29
C ALA A 149 2.70 16.56 -8.01
N PRO A 150 2.45 15.61 -7.09
CA PRO A 150 1.11 15.32 -6.61
C PRO A 150 0.44 16.57 -6.06
N MET A 151 -0.81 16.84 -6.45
CA MET A 151 -1.55 18.02 -6.01
C MET A 151 -2.68 17.60 -5.08
N LEU A 152 -2.70 18.18 -3.89
CA LEU A 152 -3.91 18.19 -3.07
C LEU A 152 -4.73 19.40 -3.51
N GLY A 153 -5.95 19.17 -4.02
CA GLY A 153 -6.92 20.26 -4.19
C GLY A 153 -7.12 21.01 -2.87
N ARG A 154 -7.64 22.24 -2.92
CA ARG A 154 -7.99 22.97 -1.68
C ARG A 154 -8.95 22.09 -0.86
N CYS A 155 -8.53 21.72 0.35
CA CYS A 155 -9.36 20.99 1.30
C CYS A 155 -10.50 21.86 1.82
#